data_AF-G0VFA2-F1
#
_entry.id   AF-G0VFA2-F1
#
_cell.length_a   1.000
_cell.length_b   1.000
_cell.length_c   1.000
_cell.angle_alpha   90.00
_cell.angle_beta   90.00
_cell.angle_gamma   90.00
#
_symmetry.space_group_name_H-M   'P 1'
#
loop_
_entity.id
_entity.type
_entity.pdbx_description
1 polymer ?
#
loop_
_entity_poly.entity_id
_entity_poly.type
_entity_poly.pdbx_seq_one_letter_code
_entity_poly.pdbx_strand_id
1 'polypeptide(L)'
;MALPLQLPNSSTLAQLLDQNQLHARSNVQRILIQPCESIDWLSAIDTLSEYNDLLLSQLLGLSQENQDKLPLLDDIVILIIDLSYFHQGIILDSLQRAYDTPETGSQLWSNNGPYLKNGLGYTDYLSYLLLKFQYTTPHFSLVNELALQFKLLQQLGVIILTLSKLRSKIYANGKNAILDFQELELKELSKSSLFLAKLCIGCQDLMSTNNNKQLIAYLKGLTYLFLSMDEYRNDQCGVAIGMLKQCIFCLSNIIPLSQLNSTILSEKTINKKSMFKLKFAQKKTKLKTNLEDTIQIKKKKEGGDTVNINLIHLLKDTLDDFIIPLITLLNYRYNKTNDKLTFMPIEEDIKKLQALIPRGKTSDLVGTKWDFRNGKLRQEASSSNSGKEDYF
;
A
#
# COMPACT_ATOMS: atom_id res chain seq x y z
N MET A 1 10.39 -11.53 11.80
CA MET A 1 9.49 -12.62 12.23
C MET A 1 8.45 -12.78 11.14
N ALA A 2 8.04 -14.00 10.80
CA ALA A 2 7.02 -14.21 9.77
C ALA A 2 5.62 -14.05 10.39
N LEU A 3 4.76 -13.29 9.72
CA LEU A 3 3.34 -13.17 10.04
C LEU A 3 2.52 -14.16 9.20
N PRO A 4 1.38 -14.66 9.69
CA PRO A 4 0.83 -14.44 11.03
C PRO A 4 1.64 -15.15 12.14
N LEU A 5 1.59 -14.63 13.37
CA LEU A 5 2.28 -15.21 14.53
C LEU A 5 1.56 -16.49 14.97
N GLN A 6 2.33 -17.47 15.47
CA GLN A 6 1.75 -18.70 16.00
C GLN A 6 1.53 -18.59 17.50
N LEU A 7 0.35 -19.00 17.98
CA LEU A 7 0.08 -19.08 19.40
C LEU A 7 1.00 -20.11 20.08
N PRO A 8 1.63 -19.78 21.23
CA PRO A 8 2.52 -20.70 21.92
C PRO A 8 1.76 -21.92 22.46
N ASN A 9 2.39 -23.09 22.46
CA ASN A 9 1.84 -24.27 23.14
C ASN A 9 2.14 -24.17 24.64
N SER A 10 1.31 -23.42 25.37
CA SER A 10 1.46 -23.20 26.81
C SER A 10 0.54 -24.10 27.63
N SER A 11 1.14 -25.02 28.39
CA SER A 11 0.42 -25.90 29.31
C SER A 11 -0.17 -25.15 30.51
N THR A 12 0.44 -24.06 30.94
CA THR A 12 -0.07 -23.20 32.03
C THR A 12 -1.31 -22.44 31.60
N LEU A 13 -1.37 -21.95 30.37
CA LEU A 13 -2.56 -21.30 29.85
C LEU A 13 -3.71 -22.30 29.66
N ALA A 14 -3.42 -23.53 29.23
CA ALA A 14 -4.46 -24.56 29.10
C ALA A 14 -5.16 -24.91 30.42
N GLN A 15 -4.50 -24.69 31.57
CA GLN A 15 -5.09 -24.88 32.91
C GLN A 15 -5.94 -23.68 33.36
N LEU A 16 -5.71 -22.50 32.78
CA LEU A 16 -6.40 -21.25 33.09
C LEU A 16 -7.66 -21.03 32.25
N LEU A 17 -7.75 -21.66 31.07
CA LEU A 17 -8.84 -21.47 30.14
C LEU A 17 -10.02 -22.42 30.42
N ASP A 18 -11.24 -21.91 30.25
CA ASP A 18 -12.45 -22.74 30.24
C ASP A 18 -12.60 -23.56 28.93
N GLN A 19 -13.58 -24.46 28.89
CA GLN A 19 -13.80 -25.32 27.72
C GLN A 19 -14.13 -24.53 26.43
N ASN A 20 -14.81 -23.39 26.56
CA ASN A 20 -15.19 -22.56 25.41
C ASN A 20 -13.97 -21.82 24.86
N GLN A 21 -13.13 -21.28 25.75
CA GLN A 21 -11.87 -20.62 25.43
C GLN A 21 -10.85 -21.57 24.82
N LEU A 22 -10.76 -22.81 25.31
CA LEU A 22 -9.92 -23.86 24.71
C LEU A 22 -10.39 -24.21 23.30
N HIS A 23 -11.70 -24.31 23.08
CA HIS A 23 -12.25 -24.53 21.75
C HIS A 23 -11.93 -23.37 20.80
N ALA A 24 -12.15 -22.12 21.24
CA ALA A 24 -11.82 -20.92 20.49
C ALA A 24 -10.32 -20.83 20.14
N ARG A 25 -9.43 -21.11 21.11
CA ARG A 25 -7.98 -21.22 20.88
C ARG A 25 -7.66 -22.21 19.77
N SER A 26 -8.27 -23.40 19.81
CA SER A 26 -8.03 -24.45 18.81
C SER A 26 -8.45 -24.04 17.40
N ASN A 27 -9.51 -23.23 17.27
CA ASN A 27 -9.97 -22.70 16.00
C ASN A 27 -9.00 -21.65 15.45
N VAL A 28 -8.54 -20.75 16.32
CA VAL A 28 -7.51 -19.76 15.96
C VAL A 28 -6.22 -20.45 15.51
N GLN A 29 -5.73 -21.45 16.26
CA GLN A 29 -4.54 -22.21 15.86
C GLN A 29 -4.70 -22.87 14.48
N ARG A 30 -5.88 -23.42 14.17
CA ARG A 30 -6.17 -23.99 12.85
C ARG A 30 -6.06 -22.95 11.74
N ILE A 31 -6.59 -21.75 11.96
CA ILE A 31 -6.52 -20.65 10.97
C ILE A 31 -5.07 -20.19 10.78
N LEU A 32 -4.31 -19.99 11.87
CA LEU A 32 -2.94 -19.47 11.80
C LEU A 32 -1.93 -20.47 11.20
N ILE A 33 -2.25 -21.76 11.18
CA ILE A 33 -1.41 -22.82 10.55
C ILE A 33 -1.70 -22.95 9.05
N GLN A 34 -2.87 -22.53 8.58
CA GLN A 34 -3.22 -22.62 7.17
C GLN A 34 -2.30 -21.73 6.31
N PRO A 35 -1.98 -22.14 5.06
CA PRO A 35 -1.24 -21.27 4.17
C PRO A 35 -2.05 -19.99 3.90
N CYS A 36 -1.39 -18.84 3.98
CA CYS A 36 -2.01 -17.52 3.87
C CYS A 36 -2.89 -17.32 2.61
N GLU A 37 -2.60 -18.05 1.53
CA GLU A 37 -3.37 -18.01 0.27
C GLU A 37 -4.74 -18.68 0.36
N SER A 38 -4.96 -19.54 1.36
CA SER A 38 -6.21 -20.28 1.57
C SER A 38 -7.12 -19.70 2.65
N ILE A 39 -6.63 -18.67 3.36
CA ILE A 39 -7.35 -18.07 4.47
C ILE A 39 -8.35 -17.05 3.93
N ASP A 40 -9.62 -17.20 4.31
CA ASP A 40 -10.57 -16.10 4.21
C ASP A 40 -10.30 -15.09 5.33
N TRP A 41 -9.85 -13.90 4.92
CA TRP A 41 -9.37 -12.84 5.80
C TRP A 41 -10.45 -12.34 6.75
N LEU A 42 -11.72 -12.31 6.30
CA LEU A 42 -12.85 -11.89 7.12
C LEU A 42 -13.17 -12.93 8.18
N SER A 43 -13.29 -14.20 7.78
CA SER A 43 -13.48 -15.32 8.71
C SER A 43 -12.36 -15.42 9.75
N ALA A 44 -11.12 -15.12 9.36
CA ALA A 44 -9.98 -15.05 10.27
C ALA A 44 -10.14 -13.93 11.30
N ILE A 45 -10.50 -12.71 10.86
CA ILE A 45 -10.75 -11.58 11.77
C ILE A 45 -11.85 -11.92 12.78
N ASP A 46 -12.97 -12.48 12.33
CA ASP A 46 -14.09 -12.82 13.21
C ASP A 46 -13.65 -13.86 14.27
N THR A 47 -12.94 -14.90 13.85
CA THR A 47 -12.48 -15.97 14.75
C THR A 47 -11.45 -15.48 15.76
N LEU A 48 -10.49 -14.65 15.32
CA LEU A 48 -9.49 -14.05 16.20
C LEU A 48 -10.12 -13.05 17.17
N SER A 49 -11.10 -12.25 16.71
CA SER A 49 -11.80 -11.27 17.54
C SER A 49 -12.64 -11.95 18.62
N GLU A 50 -13.34 -13.04 18.29
CA GLU A 50 -14.12 -13.81 19.27
C GLU A 50 -13.23 -14.35 20.40
N TYR A 51 -12.10 -14.95 20.05
CA TYR A 51 -11.17 -15.46 21.06
C TYR A 51 -10.53 -14.34 21.87
N ASN A 52 -10.14 -13.23 21.23
CA ASN A 52 -9.59 -12.07 21.92
C ASN A 52 -10.59 -11.45 22.93
N ASP A 53 -11.88 -11.38 22.59
CA ASP A 53 -12.92 -10.89 23.50
C ASP A 53 -13.06 -11.77 24.75
N LEU A 54 -12.96 -13.09 24.59
CA LEU A 54 -12.97 -14.04 25.71
C LEU A 54 -11.76 -13.83 26.63
N LEU A 55 -10.56 -13.66 26.06
CA LEU A 55 -9.35 -13.44 26.84
C LEU A 55 -9.34 -12.08 27.56
N LEU A 56 -9.81 -11.02 26.89
CA LEU A 56 -9.92 -9.69 27.51
C LEU A 56 -10.94 -9.67 28.66
N SER A 57 -12.06 -10.39 28.51
CA SER A 57 -13.04 -10.56 29.60
C SER A 57 -12.40 -11.19 30.83
N GLN A 58 -11.61 -12.26 30.63
CA GLN A 58 -10.91 -12.93 31.72
C GLN A 58 -9.83 -12.03 32.32
N LEU A 59 -9.00 -11.39 31.51
CA LEU A 59 -7.91 -10.51 31.96
C LEU A 59 -8.41 -9.37 32.85
N LEU A 60 -9.53 -8.74 32.47
CA LEU A 60 -10.14 -7.64 33.23
C LEU A 60 -10.86 -8.10 34.50
N GLY A 61 -11.25 -9.38 34.58
CA GLY A 61 -11.80 -9.99 35.79
C GLY A 61 -10.74 -10.33 36.84
N LEU A 62 -9.45 -10.35 36.50
CA LEU A 62 -8.35 -10.69 37.41
C LEU A 62 -7.81 -9.46 38.16
N SER A 63 -7.52 -9.62 39.46
CA SER A 63 -6.88 -8.59 40.29
C SER A 63 -5.49 -8.20 39.74
N GLN A 64 -5.07 -6.94 39.94
CA GLN A 64 -3.81 -6.40 39.39
C GLN A 64 -2.56 -7.21 39.74
N GLU A 65 -2.57 -7.91 40.89
CA GLU A 65 -1.43 -8.68 41.41
C GLU A 65 -1.38 -10.14 40.93
N ASN A 66 -2.35 -10.61 40.13
CA ASN A 66 -2.39 -12.01 39.73
C ASN A 66 -1.32 -12.34 38.67
N GLN A 67 -0.44 -13.31 38.97
CA GLN A 67 0.61 -13.81 38.08
C GLN A 67 0.03 -14.54 36.84
N ASP A 68 -1.22 -15.01 36.90
CA ASP A 68 -1.92 -15.68 35.79
C ASP A 68 -2.18 -14.77 34.57
N LYS A 69 -1.91 -13.46 34.70
CA LYS A 69 -2.10 -12.47 33.61
C LYS A 69 -1.08 -12.59 32.50
N LEU A 70 0.14 -13.02 32.81
CA LEU A 70 1.25 -13.04 31.87
C LEU A 70 0.96 -13.96 30.66
N PRO A 71 0.54 -15.23 30.86
CA PRO A 71 0.17 -16.09 29.74
C PRO A 71 -1.00 -15.55 28.90
N LEU A 72 -2.01 -14.93 29.54
CA LEU A 72 -3.16 -14.34 28.84
C LEU A 72 -2.73 -13.15 27.96
N LEU A 73 -1.84 -12.30 28.48
CA LEU A 73 -1.31 -11.15 27.76
C LEU A 73 -0.49 -11.55 26.55
N ASP A 74 0.31 -12.62 26.61
CA ASP A 74 1.05 -13.14 25.46
C ASP A 74 0.14 -13.47 24.27
N ASP A 75 -0.91 -14.23 24.57
CA ASP A 75 -1.91 -14.62 23.61
C ASP A 75 -2.67 -13.41 23.03
N ILE A 76 -3.10 -12.47 23.88
CA ILE A 76 -3.77 -11.23 23.45
C ILE A 76 -2.87 -10.39 22.53
N VAL A 77 -1.59 -10.26 22.87
CA VAL A 77 -0.63 -9.51 22.04
C VAL A 77 -0.52 -10.12 20.65
N ILE A 78 -0.40 -11.45 20.57
CA ILE A 78 -0.35 -12.18 19.29
C ILE A 78 -1.63 -11.95 18.49
N LEU A 79 -2.80 -12.11 19.13
CA LEU A 79 -4.09 -11.94 18.45
C LEU A 79 -4.30 -10.53 17.90
N ILE A 80 -3.94 -9.49 18.66
CA ILE A 80 -4.10 -8.11 18.21
C ILE A 80 -3.13 -7.78 17.05
N ILE A 81 -1.91 -8.33 17.08
CA ILE A 81 -0.96 -8.21 15.97
C ILE A 81 -1.51 -8.89 14.72
N ASP A 82 -2.02 -10.12 14.84
CA ASP A 82 -2.55 -10.86 13.71
C ASP A 82 -3.85 -10.24 13.16
N LEU A 83 -4.73 -9.74 14.04
CA LEU A 83 -5.89 -8.94 13.64
C LEU A 83 -5.47 -7.73 12.79
N SER A 84 -4.43 -7.02 13.21
CA SER A 84 -3.86 -5.90 12.46
C SER A 84 -3.33 -6.38 11.10
N TYR A 85 -2.57 -7.48 11.07
CA TYR A 85 -2.06 -8.08 9.85
C TYR A 85 -3.16 -8.47 8.85
N PHE A 86 -4.26 -9.09 9.31
CA PHE A 86 -5.37 -9.44 8.43
C PHE A 86 -6.09 -8.20 7.89
N HIS A 87 -6.27 -7.14 8.68
CA HIS A 87 -6.79 -5.87 8.17
C HIS A 87 -5.89 -5.29 7.07
N GLN A 88 -4.58 -5.38 7.25
CA GLN A 88 -3.60 -4.90 6.27
C GLN A 88 -3.75 -5.57 4.90
N GLY A 89 -3.89 -6.89 4.85
CA GLY A 89 -4.00 -7.55 3.56
C GLY A 89 -5.38 -7.45 2.90
N ILE A 90 -6.47 -7.26 3.67
CA ILE A 90 -7.77 -6.83 3.08
C ILE A 90 -7.60 -5.51 2.34
N ILE A 91 -6.89 -4.54 2.92
CA ILE A 91 -6.62 -3.25 2.28
C ILE A 91 -5.83 -3.45 0.99
N LEU A 92 -4.75 -4.24 1.02
CA LEU A 92 -3.94 -4.50 -0.17
C LEU A 92 -4.73 -5.18 -1.30
N ASP A 93 -5.50 -6.22 -0.97
CA ASP A 93 -6.33 -6.94 -1.94
C ASP A 93 -7.44 -6.03 -2.50
N SER A 94 -8.04 -5.20 -1.66
CA SER A 94 -9.02 -4.21 -2.09
C SER A 94 -8.40 -3.10 -2.97
N LEU A 95 -7.20 -2.60 -2.63
CA LEU A 95 -6.45 -1.65 -3.45
C LEU A 95 -6.12 -2.21 -4.84
N GLN A 96 -5.64 -3.46 -4.89
CA GLN A 96 -5.36 -4.15 -6.16
C GLN A 96 -6.64 -4.30 -7.00
N ARG A 97 -7.73 -4.78 -6.40
CA ARG A 97 -9.02 -4.93 -7.10
C ARG A 97 -9.57 -3.58 -7.56
N ALA A 98 -9.47 -2.54 -6.75
CA ALA A 98 -9.92 -1.19 -7.09
C ALA A 98 -9.10 -0.57 -8.23
N TYR A 99 -7.81 -0.92 -8.34
CA TYR A 99 -6.98 -0.55 -9.47
C TYR A 99 -7.35 -1.33 -10.73
N ASP A 100 -7.58 -2.63 -10.63
CA ASP A 100 -7.91 -3.52 -11.76
C ASP A 100 -9.34 -3.31 -12.32
N THR A 101 -10.27 -2.84 -11.49
CA THR A 101 -11.69 -2.68 -11.85
C THR A 101 -12.18 -1.24 -11.69
N PRO A 102 -11.88 -0.34 -12.66
CA PRO A 102 -12.26 1.08 -12.56
C PRO A 102 -13.76 1.33 -12.40
N GLU A 103 -14.61 0.46 -12.96
CA GLU A 103 -16.08 0.57 -12.97
C GLU A 103 -16.70 0.37 -11.57
N THR A 104 -16.15 -0.55 -10.76
CA THR A 104 -16.57 -0.82 -9.36
C THR A 104 -15.61 -0.23 -8.33
N GLY A 105 -14.57 0.46 -8.79
CA GLY A 105 -13.46 0.91 -7.96
C GLY A 105 -13.90 1.88 -6.87
N SER A 106 -14.87 2.77 -7.11
CA SER A 106 -15.29 3.80 -6.13
C SER A 106 -15.68 3.21 -4.77
N GLN A 107 -16.45 2.12 -4.78
CA GLN A 107 -16.89 1.44 -3.56
C GLN A 107 -15.73 0.68 -2.87
N LEU A 108 -14.82 0.11 -3.64
CA LEU A 108 -13.62 -0.55 -3.08
C LEU A 108 -12.66 0.47 -2.46
N TRP A 109 -12.51 1.66 -3.07
CA TRP A 109 -11.73 2.76 -2.53
C TRP A 109 -12.32 3.26 -1.20
N SER A 110 -13.64 3.46 -1.11
CA SER A 110 -14.30 3.90 0.12
C SER A 110 -14.23 2.88 1.25
N ASN A 111 -14.24 1.59 0.92
CA ASN A 111 -14.20 0.52 1.91
C ASN A 111 -12.82 0.36 2.57
N ASN A 112 -11.75 0.91 1.98
CA ASN A 112 -10.39 0.80 2.54
C ASN A 112 -10.19 1.63 3.80
N GLY A 113 -10.83 2.81 3.89
CA GLY A 113 -10.69 3.71 5.04
C GLY A 113 -11.01 3.06 6.38
N PRO A 114 -12.17 2.39 6.55
CA PRO A 114 -12.50 1.67 7.77
C PRO A 114 -11.51 0.57 8.16
N TYR A 115 -11.09 -0.30 7.23
CA TYR A 115 -10.10 -1.35 7.55
C TYR A 115 -8.76 -0.76 7.96
N LEU A 116 -8.36 0.35 7.34
CA LEU A 116 -7.12 1.05 7.65
C LEU A 116 -7.16 1.67 9.04
N LYS A 117 -8.25 2.39 9.39
CA LYS A 117 -8.45 2.96 10.73
C LYS A 117 -8.54 1.86 11.79
N ASN A 118 -9.21 0.74 11.50
CA ASN A 118 -9.31 -0.39 12.42
C ASN A 118 -7.95 -1.04 12.68
N GLY A 119 -7.19 -1.34 11.63
CA GLY A 119 -5.84 -1.92 11.72
C GLY A 119 -4.88 -1.06 12.53
N LEU A 120 -4.85 0.26 12.27
CA LEU A 120 -4.07 1.19 13.08
C LEU A 120 -4.60 1.27 14.53
N GLY A 121 -5.92 1.27 14.69
CA GLY A 121 -6.56 1.26 16.01
C GLY A 121 -6.16 0.06 16.87
N TYR A 122 -6.00 -1.12 16.27
CA TYR A 122 -5.49 -2.30 16.99
C TYR A 122 -4.06 -2.10 17.49
N THR A 123 -3.18 -1.48 16.68
CA THR A 123 -1.81 -1.16 17.12
C THR A 123 -1.76 -0.11 18.23
N ASP A 124 -2.64 0.91 18.18
CA ASP A 124 -2.79 1.92 19.22
C ASP A 124 -3.34 1.30 20.52
N TYR A 125 -4.36 0.45 20.39
CA TYR A 125 -4.98 -0.26 21.52
C TYR A 125 -3.99 -1.21 22.21
N LEU A 126 -3.18 -1.94 21.43
CA LEU A 126 -2.12 -2.79 21.97
C LEU A 126 -1.11 -1.98 22.76
N SER A 127 -0.67 -0.84 22.23
CA SER A 127 0.25 0.07 22.93
C SER A 127 -0.33 0.55 24.26
N TYR A 128 -1.62 0.89 24.28
CA TYR A 128 -2.34 1.21 25.52
C TYR A 128 -2.37 0.04 26.51
N LEU A 129 -2.66 -1.18 26.06
CA LEU A 129 -2.67 -2.37 26.91
C LEU A 129 -1.30 -2.66 27.53
N LEU A 130 -0.23 -2.60 26.72
CA LEU A 130 1.14 -2.82 27.19
C LEU A 130 1.52 -1.83 28.29
N LEU A 131 1.15 -0.55 28.15
CA LEU A 131 1.36 0.47 29.17
C LEU A 131 0.52 0.22 30.42
N LYS A 132 -0.77 -0.09 30.25
CA LYS A 132 -1.73 -0.32 31.35
C LYS A 132 -1.30 -1.47 32.26
N PHE A 133 -0.80 -2.55 31.66
CA PHE A 133 -0.37 -3.75 32.39
C PHE A 133 1.14 -3.80 32.66
N GLN A 134 1.88 -2.74 32.33
CA GLN A 134 3.35 -2.68 32.42
C GLN A 134 4.03 -3.91 31.79
N TYR A 135 3.46 -4.38 30.68
CA TYR A 135 3.87 -5.62 30.03
C TYR A 135 4.93 -5.35 28.95
N THR A 136 6.05 -6.06 29.02
CA THR A 136 7.11 -5.98 28.02
C THR A 136 7.04 -7.19 27.11
N THR A 137 6.84 -6.96 25.81
CA THR A 137 6.74 -8.03 24.81
C THR A 137 7.91 -7.96 23.81
N PRO A 138 8.46 -9.10 23.36
CA PRO A 138 9.43 -9.13 22.27
C PRO A 138 8.84 -8.63 20.94
N HIS A 139 7.51 -8.52 20.82
CA HIS A 139 6.82 -8.10 19.62
C HIS A 139 6.63 -6.57 19.51
N PHE A 140 7.14 -5.78 20.45
CA PHE A 140 6.93 -4.33 20.46
C PHE A 140 7.46 -3.63 19.19
N SER A 141 8.60 -4.09 18.65
CA SER A 141 9.14 -3.58 17.39
C SER A 141 8.19 -3.83 16.21
N LEU A 142 7.52 -4.99 16.19
CA LEU A 142 6.57 -5.39 15.16
C LEU A 142 5.30 -4.51 15.18
N VAL A 143 4.83 -4.12 16.37
CA VAL A 143 3.69 -3.20 16.52
C VAL A 143 4.00 -1.84 15.89
N ASN A 144 5.17 -1.30 16.17
CA ASN A 144 5.63 -0.03 15.58
C ASN A 144 5.79 -0.14 14.06
N GLU A 145 6.33 -1.27 13.59
CA GLU A 145 6.47 -1.53 12.16
C GLU A 145 5.10 -1.57 11.45
N LEU A 146 4.14 -2.32 12.00
CA LEU A 146 2.78 -2.38 11.46
C LEU A 146 2.10 -1.01 11.43
N ALA A 147 2.24 -0.21 12.50
CA ALA A 147 1.70 1.16 12.54
C ALA A 147 2.29 2.04 11.41
N LEU A 148 3.60 1.94 11.16
CA LEU A 148 4.24 2.64 10.03
C LEU A 148 3.75 2.13 8.68
N GLN A 149 3.57 0.81 8.54
CA GLN A 149 3.05 0.20 7.32
C GLN A 149 1.62 0.66 7.01
N PHE A 150 0.74 0.83 8.01
CA PHE A 150 -0.59 1.40 7.79
C PHE A 150 -0.55 2.85 7.30
N LYS A 151 0.31 3.69 7.90
CA LYS A 151 0.51 5.08 7.45
C LYS A 151 1.05 5.13 6.01
N LEU A 152 1.95 4.21 5.66
CA LEU A 152 2.45 4.06 4.30
C LEU A 152 1.33 3.64 3.33
N LEU A 153 0.55 2.62 3.68
CA LEU A 153 -0.56 2.13 2.86
C LEU A 153 -1.60 3.20 2.58
N GLN A 154 -1.90 4.07 3.54
CA GLN A 154 -2.82 5.19 3.33
C GLN A 154 -2.29 6.13 2.24
N GLN A 155 -1.03 6.55 2.35
CA GLN A 155 -0.43 7.49 1.40
C GLN A 155 -0.27 6.85 0.01
N LEU A 156 0.14 5.58 -0.04
CA LEU A 156 0.18 4.81 -1.29
C LEU A 156 -1.22 4.65 -1.90
N GLY A 157 -2.25 4.41 -1.09
CA GLY A 157 -3.64 4.34 -1.53
C GLY A 157 -4.09 5.62 -2.23
N VAL A 158 -3.77 6.80 -1.69
CA VAL A 158 -4.04 8.10 -2.31
C VAL A 158 -3.29 8.27 -3.63
N ILE A 159 -2.00 7.90 -3.66
CA ILE A 159 -1.18 7.99 -4.87
C ILE A 159 -1.76 7.09 -5.97
N ILE A 160 -2.07 5.83 -5.65
CA ILE A 160 -2.57 4.83 -6.61
C ILE A 160 -3.98 5.19 -7.09
N LEU A 161 -4.87 5.66 -6.20
CA LEU A 161 -6.18 6.19 -6.59
C LEU A 161 -6.02 7.33 -7.60
N THR A 162 -5.10 8.24 -7.32
CA THR A 162 -4.85 9.38 -8.21
C THR A 162 -4.32 8.89 -9.56
N LEU A 163 -3.33 7.99 -9.58
CA LEU A 163 -2.84 7.37 -10.81
C LEU A 163 -3.96 6.65 -11.58
N SER A 164 -4.86 5.95 -10.89
CA SER A 164 -6.01 5.28 -11.51
C SER A 164 -7.01 6.25 -12.14
N LYS A 165 -7.32 7.36 -11.43
CA LYS A 165 -8.16 8.45 -11.96
C LYS A 165 -7.52 9.11 -13.18
N LEU A 166 -6.21 9.36 -13.11
CA LEU A 166 -5.45 9.94 -14.22
C LEU A 166 -5.45 8.99 -15.42
N ARG A 167 -5.11 7.72 -15.21
CA ARG A 167 -5.21 6.67 -16.24
C ARG A 167 -6.58 6.66 -16.89
N SER A 168 -7.65 6.66 -16.11
CA SER A 168 -9.03 6.64 -16.62
C SER A 168 -9.36 7.87 -17.46
N LYS A 169 -8.86 9.07 -17.09
CA LYS A 169 -8.99 10.29 -17.90
C LYS A 169 -8.21 10.20 -19.21
N ILE A 170 -6.93 9.79 -19.17
CA ILE A 170 -6.09 9.69 -20.37
C ILE A 170 -6.67 8.70 -21.38
N TYR A 171 -7.20 7.57 -20.90
CA TYR A 171 -7.72 6.50 -21.76
C TYR A 171 -9.23 6.56 -22.02
N ALA A 172 -9.93 7.62 -21.56
CA ALA A 172 -11.38 7.75 -21.68
C ALA A 172 -11.88 7.61 -23.14
N ASN A 173 -11.12 8.14 -24.10
CA ASN A 173 -11.47 8.15 -25.52
C ASN A 173 -10.84 7.01 -26.32
N GLY A 174 -10.27 6.00 -25.65
CA GLY A 174 -9.70 4.80 -26.25
C GLY A 174 -8.17 4.69 -26.15
N LYS A 175 -7.65 3.52 -26.53
CA LYS A 175 -6.24 3.12 -26.28
C LYS A 175 -5.18 3.98 -26.98
N ASN A 176 -5.55 4.76 -28.01
CA ASN A 176 -4.64 5.66 -28.73
C ASN A 176 -4.62 7.09 -28.16
N ALA A 177 -5.47 7.40 -27.18
CA ALA A 177 -5.66 8.75 -26.65
C ALA A 177 -4.40 9.34 -25.95
N ILE A 178 -3.40 8.51 -25.60
CA ILE A 178 -2.10 8.99 -25.11
C ILE A 178 -1.40 9.88 -26.15
N LEU A 179 -1.55 9.56 -27.44
CA LEU A 179 -0.96 10.35 -28.53
C LEU A 179 -1.73 11.65 -28.77
N ASP A 180 -3.04 11.64 -28.51
CA ASP A 180 -3.95 12.77 -28.66
C ASP A 180 -3.99 13.69 -27.43
N PHE A 181 -3.27 13.33 -26.38
CA PHE A 181 -3.26 14.02 -25.08
C PHE A 181 -2.95 15.51 -25.28
N GLN A 182 -3.82 16.46 -24.94
CA GLN A 182 -3.59 17.87 -25.29
C GLN A 182 -2.71 18.59 -24.27
N GLU A 183 -2.13 19.73 -24.64
CA GLU A 183 -1.30 20.55 -23.72
C GLU A 183 -2.11 21.06 -22.52
N LEU A 184 -3.39 21.36 -22.73
CA LEU A 184 -4.34 21.72 -21.67
C LEU A 184 -4.54 20.57 -20.66
N GLU A 185 -4.66 19.33 -21.14
CA GLU A 185 -4.83 18.15 -20.29
C GLU A 185 -3.56 17.88 -19.47
N LEU A 186 -2.37 18.15 -20.03
CA LEU A 186 -1.11 18.08 -19.30
C LEU A 186 -1.01 19.17 -18.21
N LYS A 187 -1.47 20.38 -18.50
CA LYS A 187 -1.55 21.48 -17.52
C LYS A 187 -2.56 21.18 -16.41
N GLU A 188 -3.63 20.43 -16.69
CA GLU A 188 -4.54 19.95 -15.65
C GLU A 188 -3.94 18.82 -14.81
N LEU A 189 -3.23 17.89 -15.44
CA LEU A 189 -2.52 16.79 -14.79
C LEU A 189 -1.47 17.30 -13.78
N SER A 190 -0.76 18.37 -14.13
CA SER A 190 0.26 18.99 -13.29
C SER A 190 -0.30 19.84 -12.15
N LYS A 191 -1.62 20.12 -12.08
CA LYS A 191 -2.20 20.87 -10.94
C LYS A 191 -2.01 20.15 -9.61
N SER A 192 -2.07 18.81 -9.62
CA SER A 192 -1.90 17.98 -8.43
C SER A 192 -0.49 17.39 -8.29
N SER A 193 0.42 17.60 -9.24
CA SER A 193 1.71 16.90 -9.26
C SER A 193 2.59 17.27 -8.08
N LEU A 194 2.68 18.55 -7.71
CA LEU A 194 3.44 18.98 -6.52
C LEU A 194 2.94 18.31 -5.23
N PHE A 195 1.62 18.18 -5.07
CA PHE A 195 1.04 17.50 -3.90
C PHE A 195 1.41 16.01 -3.89
N LEU A 196 1.28 15.33 -5.02
CA LEU A 196 1.66 13.92 -5.15
C LEU A 196 3.16 13.71 -4.92
N ALA A 197 4.01 14.61 -5.40
CA ALA A 197 5.45 14.58 -5.13
C ALA A 197 5.74 14.66 -3.62
N LYS A 198 5.08 15.58 -2.91
CA LYS A 198 5.21 15.71 -1.44
C LYS A 198 4.74 14.46 -0.69
N LEU A 199 3.70 13.78 -1.16
CA LEU A 199 3.26 12.50 -0.60
C LEU A 199 4.30 11.39 -0.85
N CYS A 200 4.84 11.28 -2.07
CA CYS A 200 5.89 10.30 -2.37
C CYS A 200 7.15 10.50 -1.50
N ILE A 201 7.51 11.76 -1.20
CA ILE A 201 8.61 12.07 -0.29
C ILE A 201 8.25 11.69 1.16
N GLY A 202 7.03 11.99 1.61
CA GLY A 202 6.53 11.56 2.92
C GLY A 202 6.57 10.03 3.11
N CYS A 203 6.20 9.26 2.07
CA CYS A 203 6.36 7.81 2.06
C CYS A 203 7.83 7.37 2.20
N GLN A 204 8.76 8.09 1.57
CA GLN A 204 10.19 7.79 1.68
C GLN A 204 10.72 8.07 3.09
N ASP A 205 10.30 9.18 3.69
CA ASP A 205 10.69 9.57 5.05
C ASP A 205 10.23 8.51 6.07
N LEU A 206 8.99 8.02 5.93
CA LEU A 206 8.45 6.92 6.74
C LEU A 206 9.20 5.59 6.54
N MET A 207 9.75 5.37 5.35
CA MET A 207 10.49 4.16 4.99
C MET A 207 12.00 4.27 5.19
N SER A 208 12.51 5.39 5.75
CA SER A 208 13.93 5.57 6.05
C SER A 208 14.50 4.49 6.98
N THR A 209 13.64 3.82 7.75
CA THR A 209 13.97 2.70 8.64
C THR A 209 13.88 1.33 7.97
N ASN A 210 13.29 1.23 6.77
CA ASN A 210 13.01 -0.04 6.09
C ASN A 210 13.90 -0.26 4.85
N ASN A 211 14.47 -1.46 4.73
CA ASN A 211 15.45 -1.81 3.68
C ASN A 211 14.86 -2.12 2.29
N ASN A 212 13.60 -1.75 1.99
CA ASN A 212 12.99 -2.07 0.70
C ASN A 212 13.46 -1.13 -0.42
N LYS A 213 14.63 -1.45 -0.99
CA LYS A 213 15.28 -0.66 -2.05
C LYS A 213 14.42 -0.46 -3.29
N GLN A 214 13.59 -1.45 -3.65
CA GLN A 214 12.72 -1.37 -4.84
C GLN A 214 11.60 -0.35 -4.64
N LEU A 215 10.93 -0.38 -3.48
CA LEU A 215 9.90 0.59 -3.15
C LEU A 215 10.47 2.02 -3.06
N ILE A 216 11.66 2.18 -2.48
CA ILE A 216 12.33 3.49 -2.40
C ILE A 216 12.66 4.01 -3.79
N ALA A 217 13.20 3.16 -4.68
CA ALA A 217 13.49 3.54 -6.06
C ALA A 217 12.22 3.92 -6.83
N TYR A 218 11.12 3.20 -6.60
CA TYR A 218 9.82 3.48 -7.20
C TYR A 218 9.28 4.85 -6.75
N LEU A 219 9.26 5.10 -5.44
CA LEU A 219 8.80 6.36 -4.86
C LEU A 219 9.68 7.53 -5.31
N LYS A 220 11.00 7.37 -5.38
CA LYS A 220 11.92 8.39 -5.90
C LYS A 220 11.67 8.68 -7.37
N GLY A 221 11.46 7.65 -8.17
CA GLY A 221 11.07 7.78 -9.57
C GLY A 221 9.78 8.59 -9.72
N LEU A 222 8.75 8.27 -8.94
CA LEU A 222 7.49 9.01 -8.92
C LEU A 222 7.67 10.47 -8.46
N THR A 223 8.47 10.73 -7.43
CA THR A 223 8.77 12.10 -6.99
C THR A 223 9.33 12.93 -8.15
N TYR A 224 10.37 12.43 -8.83
CA TYR A 224 10.95 13.14 -9.98
C TYR A 224 9.99 13.28 -11.16
N LEU A 225 9.15 12.28 -11.41
CA LEU A 225 8.11 12.36 -12.44
C LEU A 225 7.13 13.50 -12.16
N PHE A 226 6.58 13.55 -10.94
CA PHE A 226 5.61 14.57 -10.55
C PHE A 226 6.23 15.96 -10.52
N LEU A 227 7.45 16.11 -10.01
CA LEU A 227 8.16 17.40 -10.04
C LEU A 227 8.45 17.84 -11.49
N SER A 228 8.83 16.91 -12.39
CA SER A 228 9.04 17.26 -13.80
C SER A 228 7.79 17.86 -14.46
N MET A 229 6.59 17.39 -14.08
CA MET A 229 5.33 17.94 -14.58
C MET A 229 5.00 19.31 -13.97
N ASP A 230 5.41 19.56 -12.73
CA ASP A 230 5.24 20.86 -12.08
C ASP A 230 6.19 21.91 -12.70
N GLU A 231 7.46 21.56 -12.89
CA GLU A 231 8.44 22.45 -13.52
C GLU A 231 8.09 22.76 -14.98
N TYR A 232 7.59 21.77 -15.73
CA TYR A 232 7.09 22.02 -17.09
C TYR A 232 5.90 22.98 -17.10
N ARG A 233 5.02 22.92 -16.09
CA ARG A 233 3.91 23.87 -15.94
C ARG A 233 4.39 25.29 -15.64
N ASN A 234 5.51 25.43 -14.96
CA ASN A 234 6.15 26.71 -14.64
C ASN A 234 7.09 27.20 -15.77
N ASP A 235 6.94 26.64 -16.98
CA ASP A 235 7.75 26.94 -18.17
C ASP A 235 9.27 26.70 -18.01
N GLN A 236 9.69 25.92 -17.00
CA GLN A 236 11.09 25.52 -16.75
C GLN A 236 11.43 24.22 -17.49
N CYS A 237 11.34 24.24 -18.82
CA CYS A 237 11.43 23.03 -19.64
C CYS A 237 12.80 22.31 -19.51
N GLY A 238 13.91 23.05 -19.37
CA GLY A 238 15.25 22.47 -19.20
C GLY A 238 15.41 21.68 -17.88
N VAL A 239 14.82 22.20 -16.80
CA VAL A 239 14.79 21.54 -15.48
C VAL A 239 13.84 20.34 -15.51
N ALA A 240 12.67 20.48 -16.15
CA ALA A 240 11.71 19.38 -16.31
C ALA A 240 12.33 18.17 -17.04
N ILE A 241 13.12 18.39 -18.10
CA ILE A 241 13.87 17.33 -18.79
C ILE A 241 14.90 16.70 -17.87
N GLY A 242 15.66 17.51 -17.11
CA GLY A 242 16.63 17.03 -16.13
C GLY A 242 15.99 16.12 -15.07
N MET A 243 14.86 16.54 -14.49
CA MET A 243 14.10 15.73 -13.52
C MET A 243 13.55 14.44 -14.15
N LEU A 244 13.09 14.49 -15.40
CA LEU A 244 12.60 13.29 -16.10
C LEU A 244 13.73 12.28 -16.38
N LYS A 245 14.94 12.75 -16.73
CA LYS A 245 16.13 11.88 -16.83
C LYS A 245 16.44 11.21 -15.49
N GLN A 246 16.34 11.92 -14.37
CA GLN A 246 16.54 11.36 -13.03
C GLN A 246 15.43 10.36 -12.64
N CYS A 247 14.19 10.58 -13.07
CA CYS A 247 13.10 9.61 -12.94
C CYS A 247 13.47 8.29 -13.63
N ILE A 248 13.92 8.34 -14.89
CA ILE A 248 14.34 7.16 -15.67
C ILE A 248 15.50 6.45 -14.97
N PHE A 249 16.51 7.20 -14.48
CA PHE A 249 17.62 6.62 -13.72
C PHE A 249 17.15 5.89 -12.46
N CYS A 250 16.25 6.49 -11.67
CA CYS A 250 15.73 5.85 -10.46
C CYS A 250 14.95 4.57 -10.77
N LEU A 251 14.07 4.60 -11.79
CA LEU A 251 13.26 3.45 -12.20
C LEU A 251 14.07 2.37 -12.92
N SER A 252 15.26 2.70 -13.44
CA SER A 252 16.16 1.72 -14.06
C SER A 252 16.65 0.63 -13.08
N ASN A 253 16.59 0.91 -11.78
CA ASN A 253 16.87 -0.07 -10.72
C ASN A 253 15.80 -1.16 -10.61
N ILE A 254 14.62 -0.94 -11.20
CA ILE A 254 13.47 -1.85 -11.14
C ILE A 254 13.23 -2.47 -12.52
N ILE A 255 13.44 -1.71 -13.59
CA ILE A 255 13.08 -2.08 -14.96
C ILE A 255 14.23 -1.79 -15.93
N PRO A 256 14.48 -2.67 -16.92
CA PRO A 256 15.52 -2.42 -17.91
C PRO A 256 15.32 -1.09 -18.65
N LEU A 257 16.41 -0.32 -18.79
CA LEU A 257 16.45 0.95 -19.54
C LEU A 257 15.88 0.85 -20.96
N SER A 258 15.96 -0.33 -21.58
CA SER A 258 15.39 -0.59 -22.91
C SER A 258 13.88 -0.43 -22.98
N GLN A 259 13.15 -0.66 -21.89
CA GLN A 259 11.70 -0.45 -21.82
C GLN A 259 11.37 1.03 -21.56
N LEU A 260 12.15 1.70 -20.70
CA LEU A 260 11.97 3.12 -20.34
C LEU A 260 12.33 4.09 -21.48
N ASN A 261 13.36 3.75 -22.26
CA ASN A 261 13.81 4.54 -23.41
C ASN A 261 13.14 4.13 -24.74
N SER A 262 12.24 3.14 -24.73
CA SER A 262 11.54 2.74 -25.94
C SER A 262 10.60 3.86 -26.39
N THR A 263 10.86 4.43 -27.56
CA THR A 263 10.02 5.49 -28.14
C THR A 263 8.77 4.86 -28.75
N ILE A 264 7.59 5.29 -28.27
CA ILE A 264 6.26 4.95 -28.81
C ILE A 264 6.15 5.25 -30.32
N LEU A 265 7.04 6.09 -30.86
CA LEU A 265 7.01 6.63 -32.21
C LEU A 265 8.01 6.02 -33.19
N SER A 266 8.75 4.95 -32.84
CA SER A 266 9.50 4.23 -33.88
C SER A 266 8.49 3.49 -34.77
N GLU A 267 8.37 3.83 -36.06
CA GLU A 267 7.38 3.24 -36.98
C GLU A 267 7.40 1.70 -37.00
N LYS A 268 8.53 1.07 -36.64
CA LYS A 268 8.66 -0.39 -36.49
C LYS A 268 7.96 -0.97 -35.24
N THR A 269 7.60 -0.16 -34.25
CA THR A 269 6.82 -0.57 -33.05
C THR A 269 5.31 -0.41 -33.22
N ILE A 270 4.84 0.32 -34.23
CA ILE A 270 3.41 0.42 -34.57
C ILE A 270 2.86 -0.96 -34.98
N ASN A 271 3.70 -1.83 -35.58
CA ASN A 271 3.34 -3.23 -35.87
C ASN A 271 3.44 -4.16 -34.63
N LYS A 272 4.03 -3.69 -33.52
CA LYS A 272 3.97 -4.34 -32.19
C LYS A 272 2.80 -3.81 -31.34
N LYS A 273 1.79 -3.19 -31.96
CA LYS A 273 0.45 -2.97 -31.37
C LYS A 273 -0.22 -4.27 -30.88
N SER A 274 0.35 -5.45 -31.15
CA SER A 274 -0.05 -6.73 -30.54
C SER A 274 0.50 -6.98 -29.13
N MET A 275 1.61 -6.36 -28.71
CA MET A 275 2.14 -6.57 -27.35
C MET A 275 1.31 -5.86 -26.26
N PHE A 276 0.72 -4.71 -26.59
CA PHE A 276 -0.24 -4.01 -25.72
C PHE A 276 -1.68 -4.58 -25.82
N LYS A 277 -1.91 -5.58 -26.67
CA LYS A 277 -3.21 -6.28 -26.79
C LYS A 277 -3.37 -7.47 -25.85
N LEU A 278 -2.38 -7.85 -25.04
CA LEU A 278 -2.33 -9.17 -24.41
C LEU A 278 -2.60 -9.27 -22.89
N LYS A 279 -3.14 -8.25 -22.21
CA LYS A 279 -3.58 -8.42 -20.80
C LYS A 279 -5.01 -7.99 -20.48
N PHE A 280 -5.57 -6.99 -21.17
CA PHE A 280 -6.92 -6.51 -20.86
C PHE A 280 -8.06 -7.36 -21.45
N ALA A 281 -7.82 -8.12 -22.52
CA ALA A 281 -8.86 -8.95 -23.15
C ALA A 281 -8.97 -10.36 -22.56
N GLN A 282 -7.90 -10.89 -21.94
CA GLN A 282 -7.90 -12.25 -21.37
C GLN A 282 -8.35 -12.34 -19.90
N LYS A 283 -8.35 -11.22 -19.16
CA LYS A 283 -8.89 -11.21 -17.78
C LYS A 283 -10.43 -11.27 -17.72
N LYS A 284 -11.15 -10.93 -18.81
CA LYS A 284 -12.63 -10.98 -18.85
C LYS A 284 -13.22 -12.40 -19.00
N THR A 285 -12.43 -13.41 -19.36
CA THR A 285 -12.93 -14.78 -19.63
C THR A 285 -12.22 -15.90 -18.88
N LYS A 286 -11.29 -15.61 -17.96
CA LYS A 286 -10.62 -16.62 -17.12
C LYS A 286 -10.66 -16.26 -15.64
N LEU A 287 -11.86 -16.02 -15.12
CA LEU A 287 -12.09 -15.76 -13.70
C LEU A 287 -12.16 -17.04 -12.83
N LYS A 288 -11.90 -18.25 -13.37
CA LYS A 288 -12.01 -19.50 -12.59
C LYS A 288 -10.97 -20.62 -12.80
N THR A 289 -9.99 -20.55 -13.72
CA THR A 289 -9.18 -21.75 -14.03
C THR A 289 -7.67 -21.56 -14.22
N ASN A 290 -7.09 -20.37 -14.05
CA ASN A 290 -5.69 -20.13 -14.39
C ASN A 290 -4.83 -19.51 -13.26
N LEU A 291 -5.27 -19.65 -12.01
CA LEU A 291 -4.45 -19.27 -10.84
C LEU A 291 -3.27 -20.23 -10.62
N GLU A 292 -3.27 -21.43 -11.19
CA GLU A 292 -2.23 -22.43 -10.93
C GLU A 292 -0.97 -22.29 -11.82
N ASP A 293 -1.08 -21.77 -13.03
CA ASP A 293 0.01 -21.86 -14.03
C ASP A 293 0.98 -20.65 -14.06
N THR A 294 0.70 -19.58 -13.31
CA THR A 294 1.63 -18.43 -13.22
C THR A 294 2.46 -18.43 -11.92
N ILE A 295 2.29 -19.45 -11.06
CA ILE A 295 2.97 -19.61 -9.76
C ILE A 295 4.37 -20.25 -9.90
N GLN A 296 4.87 -20.47 -11.13
CA GLN A 296 6.21 -21.05 -11.34
C GLN A 296 7.35 -20.01 -11.46
N ILE A 297 7.23 -18.83 -10.84
CA ILE A 297 8.41 -18.01 -10.53
C ILE A 297 9.01 -18.56 -9.24
N LYS A 298 9.90 -19.53 -9.39
CA LYS A 298 10.91 -19.99 -8.42
C LYS A 298 10.51 -19.81 -6.95
N LYS A 299 9.76 -20.80 -6.46
CA LYS A 299 9.68 -21.19 -5.04
C LYS A 299 11.09 -21.36 -4.48
N LYS A 300 11.70 -20.28 -3.98
CA LYS A 300 12.69 -20.37 -2.91
C LYS A 300 11.92 -20.30 -1.61
N LYS A 301 12.12 -21.34 -0.80
CA LYS A 301 11.63 -21.48 0.56
C LYS A 301 12.15 -20.31 1.41
N GLU A 302 11.44 -19.19 1.41
CA GLU A 302 11.49 -18.19 2.46
C GLU A 302 10.04 -17.88 2.77
N GLY A 303 9.52 -18.48 3.85
CA GLY A 303 8.21 -18.12 4.38
C GLY A 303 8.30 -16.69 4.89
N GLY A 304 7.84 -15.76 4.07
CA GLY A 304 7.87 -14.33 4.37
C GLY A 304 7.02 -13.55 3.37
N ASP A 305 5.94 -12.96 3.90
CA ASP A 305 5.24 -11.79 3.39
C ASP A 305 4.58 -11.85 2.01
N THR A 306 3.49 -12.64 1.91
CA THR A 306 2.45 -12.48 0.87
C THR A 306 1.99 -11.02 0.69
N VAL A 307 1.94 -10.26 1.78
CA VAL A 307 1.63 -8.81 1.83
C VAL A 307 2.63 -7.97 1.04
N ASN A 308 3.94 -8.21 1.19
CA ASN A 308 4.96 -7.50 0.43
C ASN A 308 4.91 -7.88 -1.06
N ILE A 309 4.60 -9.15 -1.38
CA ILE A 309 4.44 -9.63 -2.76
C ILE A 309 3.26 -8.92 -3.45
N ASN A 310 2.13 -8.77 -2.76
CA ASN A 310 0.94 -8.09 -3.30
C ASN A 310 1.18 -6.59 -3.53
N LEU A 311 1.86 -5.92 -2.59
CA LEU A 311 2.24 -4.51 -2.79
C LEU A 311 3.18 -4.36 -4.00
N ILE A 312 4.17 -5.24 -4.15
CA ILE A 312 5.09 -5.21 -5.29
C ILE A 312 4.34 -5.45 -6.61
N HIS A 313 3.34 -6.34 -6.63
CA HIS A 313 2.51 -6.59 -7.81
C HIS A 313 1.71 -5.35 -8.22
N LEU A 314 1.02 -4.71 -7.26
CA LEU A 314 0.23 -3.50 -7.49
C LEU A 314 1.09 -2.38 -8.07
N LEU A 315 2.26 -2.15 -7.48
CA LEU A 315 3.18 -1.11 -7.96
C LEU A 315 3.70 -1.43 -9.36
N LYS A 316 3.96 -2.70 -9.66
CA LYS A 316 4.38 -3.12 -11.01
C LYS A 316 3.27 -2.91 -12.04
N ASP A 317 2.03 -3.23 -11.71
CA ASP A 317 0.88 -2.98 -12.61
C ASP A 317 0.72 -1.48 -12.89
N THR A 318 0.83 -0.63 -11.85
CA THR A 318 0.77 0.82 -12.04
C THR A 318 1.90 1.35 -12.93
N LEU A 319 3.06 0.69 -12.87
CA LEU A 319 4.22 1.05 -13.64
C LEU A 319 4.02 0.69 -15.13
N ASP A 320 3.69 -0.58 -15.40
CA ASP A 320 3.52 -1.11 -16.74
C ASP A 320 2.33 -0.46 -17.48
N ASP A 321 1.21 -0.23 -16.79
CA ASP A 321 -0.03 0.26 -17.41
C ASP A 321 -0.05 1.76 -17.69
N PHE A 322 0.67 2.55 -16.88
CA PHE A 322 0.52 4.01 -16.89
C PHE A 322 1.82 4.80 -16.80
N ILE A 323 2.71 4.48 -15.87
CA ILE A 323 3.91 5.30 -15.62
C ILE A 323 4.89 5.23 -16.80
N ILE A 324 5.17 4.04 -17.35
CA ILE A 324 6.04 3.92 -18.54
C ILE A 324 5.46 4.72 -19.72
N PRO A 325 4.20 4.49 -20.14
CA PRO A 325 3.60 5.27 -21.21
C PRO A 325 3.67 6.79 -20.98
N LEU A 326 3.44 7.23 -19.74
CA LEU A 326 3.50 8.64 -19.37
C LEU A 326 4.93 9.21 -19.50
N ILE A 327 5.95 8.53 -18.96
CA ILE A 327 7.36 8.95 -19.07
C ILE A 327 7.75 9.09 -20.54
N THR A 328 7.40 8.12 -21.37
CA THR A 328 7.73 8.17 -22.80
C THR A 328 7.04 9.35 -23.51
N LEU A 329 5.77 9.61 -23.19
CA LEU A 329 5.03 10.75 -23.74
C LEU A 329 5.65 12.08 -23.31
N LEU A 330 5.93 12.26 -22.01
CA LEU A 330 6.53 13.47 -21.48
C LEU A 330 7.92 13.71 -22.08
N ASN A 331 8.73 12.67 -22.20
CA ASN A 331 10.07 12.78 -22.78
C ASN A 331 10.00 13.24 -24.24
N TYR A 332 9.08 12.69 -25.03
CA TYR A 332 8.87 13.16 -26.40
C TYR A 332 8.44 14.64 -26.45
N ARG A 333 7.52 15.04 -25.57
CA ARG A 333 6.98 16.41 -25.56
C ARG A 333 7.98 17.44 -25.07
N TYR A 334 8.63 17.20 -23.94
CA TYR A 334 9.55 18.15 -23.35
C TYR A 334 10.71 18.44 -24.31
N ASN A 335 11.27 17.40 -24.94
CA ASN A 335 12.31 17.59 -25.95
C ASN A 335 11.79 18.38 -27.16
N LYS A 336 10.61 18.03 -27.70
CA LYS A 336 10.03 18.75 -28.84
C LYS A 336 9.69 20.22 -28.52
N THR A 337 9.22 20.52 -27.32
CA THR A 337 8.94 21.88 -26.85
C THR A 337 10.25 22.64 -26.66
N ASN A 338 11.26 22.02 -26.05
CA ASN A 338 12.55 22.67 -25.83
C ASN A 338 13.31 22.97 -27.12
N ASP A 339 13.28 22.03 -28.07
CA ASP A 339 13.96 22.17 -29.36
C ASP A 339 13.29 23.21 -30.28
N LYS A 340 12.04 23.57 -30.03
CA LYS A 340 11.25 24.45 -30.92
C LYS A 340 10.84 25.78 -30.32
N LEU A 341 10.69 25.87 -29.00
CA LEU A 341 10.07 27.03 -28.34
C LEU A 341 10.95 27.63 -27.25
N THR A 342 11.43 26.84 -26.29
CA THR A 342 12.08 27.40 -25.09
C THR A 342 13.59 27.49 -25.18
N PHE A 343 14.26 26.57 -25.89
CA PHE A 343 15.73 26.53 -26.06
C PHE A 343 16.53 26.65 -24.75
N MET A 344 15.98 26.15 -23.65
CA MET A 344 16.63 26.22 -22.34
C MET A 344 17.72 25.13 -22.22
N PRO A 345 18.86 25.43 -21.58
CA PRO A 345 19.87 24.41 -21.30
C PRO A 345 19.27 23.33 -20.38
N ILE A 346 19.54 22.07 -20.70
CA ILE A 346 19.10 20.95 -19.89
C ILE A 346 19.95 20.92 -18.62
N GLU A 347 19.31 20.97 -17.45
CA GLU A 347 20.03 20.90 -16.17
C GLU A 347 20.37 19.43 -15.86
N GLU A 348 21.66 19.11 -15.81
CA GLU A 348 22.16 17.76 -15.51
C GLU A 348 22.77 17.67 -14.10
N ASP A 349 22.94 18.79 -13.40
CA ASP A 349 23.48 18.80 -12.05
C ASP A 349 22.47 18.27 -11.02
N ILE A 350 22.76 17.07 -10.51
CA ILE A 350 21.97 16.36 -9.50
C ILE A 350 21.78 17.23 -8.24
N LYS A 351 22.78 18.00 -7.82
CA LYS A 351 22.70 18.79 -6.57
C LYS A 351 21.70 19.92 -6.70
N LYS A 352 21.66 20.58 -7.86
CA LYS A 352 20.66 21.63 -8.14
C LYS A 352 19.26 21.05 -8.26
N LEU A 353 19.12 19.90 -8.93
CA LEU A 353 17.83 19.20 -9.01
C LEU A 353 17.33 18.75 -7.63
N GLN A 354 18.24 18.34 -6.74
CA GLN A 354 17.91 17.99 -5.35
C GLN A 354 17.52 19.21 -4.50
N ALA A 355 18.11 20.39 -4.75
CA ALA A 355 17.75 21.62 -4.04
C ALA A 355 16.29 22.08 -4.33
N LEU A 356 15.71 21.64 -5.44
CA LEU A 356 14.32 21.93 -5.83
C LEU A 356 13.31 20.97 -5.19
N ILE A 357 13.76 19.93 -4.50
CA ILE A 357 12.86 18.95 -3.87
C ILE A 357 12.19 19.58 -2.65
N PRO A 358 10.84 19.67 -2.63
CA PRO A 358 10.12 20.24 -1.50
C PRO A 358 10.15 19.30 -0.29
N ARG A 359 9.84 19.83 0.89
CA ARG A 359 9.64 19.00 2.09
C ARG A 359 8.46 18.04 1.91
N GLY A 360 8.66 16.79 2.29
CA GLY A 360 7.63 15.75 2.30
C GLY A 360 6.45 16.10 3.21
N LYS A 361 5.28 15.54 2.90
CA LYS A 361 4.08 15.63 3.73
C LYS A 361 3.63 14.23 4.11
N THR A 362 3.61 13.95 5.41
CA THR A 362 3.01 12.74 5.98
C THR A 362 1.63 13.06 6.53
N SER A 363 0.70 12.14 6.37
CA SER A 363 -0.62 12.23 6.99
C SER A 363 -0.52 11.86 8.48
N ASP A 364 -1.03 12.71 9.37
CA ASP A 364 -1.23 12.38 10.79
C ASP A 364 -2.52 11.56 10.91
N LEU A 365 -2.40 10.28 10.60
CA LEU A 365 -3.50 9.35 10.74
C LEU A 365 -3.62 8.87 12.19
N VAL A 366 -4.85 8.90 12.70
CA VAL A 366 -5.22 8.36 14.01
C VAL A 366 -6.07 7.11 13.80
N GLY A 367 -5.75 6.04 14.52
CA GLY A 367 -6.51 4.80 14.48
C GLY A 367 -7.90 4.94 15.09
N THR A 368 -8.75 3.95 14.83
CA THR A 368 -10.02 3.81 15.55
C THR A 368 -9.74 3.63 17.04
N LYS A 369 -10.41 4.40 17.89
CA LYS A 369 -10.34 4.19 19.33
C LYS A 369 -11.15 2.97 19.69
N TRP A 370 -10.49 2.01 20.34
CA TRP A 370 -11.12 0.79 20.82
C TRP A 370 -11.32 0.86 22.32
N ASP A 371 -12.51 0.47 22.77
CA ASP A 371 -12.83 0.32 24.18
C ASP A 371 -13.49 -1.04 24.41
N PHE A 372 -13.19 -1.65 25.55
CA PHE A 372 -13.72 -2.95 25.91
C PHE A 372 -14.93 -2.76 26.83
N ARG A 373 -16.14 -3.00 26.31
CA ARG A 373 -17.41 -2.83 27.04
C ARG A 373 -18.33 -4.01 26.81
N ASN A 374 -19.02 -4.45 27.87
CA ASN A 374 -20.00 -5.54 27.82
C ASN A 374 -19.42 -6.84 27.24
N GLY A 375 -18.17 -7.17 27.59
CA GLY A 375 -17.50 -8.40 27.15
C GLY A 375 -17.09 -8.42 25.67
N LYS A 376 -17.09 -7.28 24.99
CA LYS A 376 -16.66 -7.17 23.59
C LYS A 376 -15.79 -5.93 23.37
N LEU A 377 -14.79 -6.06 22.51
CA LEU A 377 -14.03 -4.93 22.01
C LEU A 377 -14.88 -4.17 20.98
N ARG A 378 -15.19 -2.90 21.27
CA ARG A 378 -16.05 -2.07 20.43
C ARG A 378 -15.34 -0.78 20.05
N GLN A 379 -15.69 -0.26 18.89
CA GLN A 379 -15.24 1.05 18.46
C GLN A 379 -15.93 2.11 19.33
N GLU A 380 -15.17 3.06 19.87
CA GLU A 380 -15.77 4.26 20.44
C GLU A 380 -16.51 5.01 19.33
N ALA A 381 -17.77 5.37 19.56
CA ALA A 381 -18.54 6.15 18.61
C ALA A 381 -17.79 7.48 18.36
N SER A 382 -17.26 7.63 17.16
CA SER A 382 -16.69 8.90 16.73
C SER A 382 -17.84 9.92 16.69
N SER A 383 -17.67 11.05 17.39
CA SER A 383 -18.55 12.20 17.24
C SER A 383 -18.49 12.62 15.77
N SER A 384 -19.52 12.24 15.02
CA SER A 384 -19.68 12.51 13.60
C SER A 384 -19.66 14.02 13.35
N ASN A 385 -18.54 14.53 12.85
CA ASN A 385 -18.49 15.86 12.24
C ASN A 385 -18.22 15.73 10.74
N SER A 386 -19.24 16.11 9.98
CA SER A 386 -19.31 16.42 8.55
C SER A 386 -19.23 15.26 7.53
N GLY A 387 -20.34 15.06 6.82
CA GLY A 387 -20.48 14.18 5.66
C GLY A 387 -19.64 14.63 4.46
N LYS A 388 -18.34 14.41 4.53
CA LYS A 388 -17.48 14.26 3.35
C LYS A 388 -17.22 12.77 3.19
N GLU A 389 -17.26 12.28 1.96
CA GLU A 389 -16.81 10.93 1.64
C GLU A 389 -15.32 10.82 2.01
N ASP A 390 -15.05 10.27 3.18
CA ASP A 390 -13.69 10.02 3.69
C ASP A 390 -13.12 8.80 2.96
N TYR A 391 -12.50 9.06 1.82
CA TYR A 391 -11.81 8.02 1.07
C TYR A 391 -10.51 7.56 1.76
N PHE A 392 -9.92 8.35 2.66
CA PHE A 392 -8.67 8.05 3.39
C PHE A 392 -8.53 8.80 4.70
#